data_AF-A0A960JBL7-F1
#
_entry.id   AF-A0A960JBL7-F1
#
_cell.length_a   1.000
_cell.length_b   1.000
_cell.length_c   1.000
_cell.angle_alpha   90.00
_cell.angle_beta   90.00
_cell.angle_gamma   90.00
#
_symmetry.space_group_name_H-M   'P 1'
#
loop_
_entity.id
_entity.type
_entity.pdbx_description
1 polymer ?
#
loop_
_entity_poly.entity_id
_entity_poly.type
_entity_poly.pdbx_seq_one_letter_code
_entity_poly.pdbx_strand_id
1 'polypeptide(L)'
;VVASAEEAEVVEVADPENLCYLTQTTLSLDEAGQIISVLKRRFPRIQGPPGQDICYATENRQQAVKRRAPESDLLLVVGSQNSSNSRRLVEVGGNLGVGGYLIDDERCIEPSWLEGVKKVTITAGASAPEVLVQRVVDHLQERYGFGRVEEVEVIEENVKFPLPAELAQQQRRLTQIASL
;
A
#
# COMPACT_ATOMS: atom_id res chain seq x y z
N VAL A 1 -2.69 -22.54 -4.94
CA VAL A 1 -2.92 -21.09 -4.70
C VAL A 1 -4.32 -20.96 -4.16
N VAL A 2 -4.51 -20.15 -3.13
CA VAL A 2 -5.80 -19.91 -2.49
C VAL A 2 -5.95 -18.39 -2.42
N ALA A 3 -6.99 -17.85 -3.05
CA ALA A 3 -7.19 -16.41 -3.22
C ALA A 3 -8.35 -15.85 -2.40
N SER A 4 -9.17 -16.71 -1.76
CA SER A 4 -10.31 -16.28 -0.94
C SER A 4 -10.54 -17.20 0.26
N ALA A 5 -11.35 -16.74 1.22
CA ALA A 5 -11.73 -17.53 2.37
C ALA A 5 -12.57 -18.76 1.94
N GLU A 6 -13.42 -18.62 0.93
CA GLU A 6 -14.23 -19.70 0.37
C GLU A 6 -13.35 -20.76 -0.31
N GLU A 7 -12.33 -20.36 -1.07
CA GLU A 7 -11.35 -21.30 -1.60
C GLU A 7 -10.59 -21.99 -0.47
N ALA A 8 -10.26 -21.26 0.61
CA ALA A 8 -9.62 -21.81 1.78
C ALA A 8 -10.52 -22.83 2.51
N GLU A 9 -11.84 -22.72 2.40
CA GLU A 9 -12.79 -23.70 2.97
C GLU A 9 -12.82 -25.03 2.23
N VAL A 10 -12.51 -25.03 0.94
CA VAL A 10 -12.66 -26.21 0.08
C VAL A 10 -11.33 -26.77 -0.43
N VAL A 11 -10.21 -26.07 -0.23
CA VAL A 11 -8.90 -26.55 -0.68
C VAL A 11 -8.58 -27.92 -0.09
N GLU A 12 -8.12 -28.83 -0.94
CA GLU A 12 -7.66 -30.16 -0.56
C GLU A 12 -6.13 -30.22 -0.62
N VAL A 13 -5.52 -30.92 0.34
CA VAL A 13 -4.06 -31.09 0.43
C VAL A 13 -3.75 -32.57 0.66
N ALA A 14 -2.62 -33.04 0.13
CA ALA A 14 -2.24 -34.44 0.21
C ALA A 14 -1.86 -34.88 1.64
N ASP A 15 -1.20 -34.01 2.40
CA ASP A 15 -0.77 -34.27 3.78
C ASP A 15 -1.07 -33.05 4.67
N PRO A 16 -2.22 -33.03 5.38
CA PRO A 16 -2.58 -31.97 6.32
C PRO A 16 -1.63 -31.81 7.52
N GLU A 17 -0.87 -32.86 7.85
CA GLU A 17 -0.02 -32.88 9.04
C GLU A 17 1.37 -32.29 8.77
N ASN A 18 1.73 -32.17 7.49
CA ASN A 18 3.00 -31.61 7.01
C ASN A 18 2.76 -30.53 5.95
N LEU A 19 2.15 -29.43 6.37
CA LEU A 19 1.74 -28.33 5.49
C LEU A 19 2.35 -27.01 5.95
N CYS A 20 2.79 -26.18 5.00
CA CYS A 20 3.14 -24.79 5.25
C CYS A 20 2.40 -23.84 4.29
N TYR A 21 2.23 -22.58 4.70
CA TYR A 21 1.71 -21.53 3.83
C TYR A 21 2.72 -20.38 3.71
N LEU A 22 2.66 -19.70 2.56
CA LEU A 22 3.34 -18.45 2.28
C LEU A 22 2.33 -17.46 1.71
N THR A 23 2.57 -16.17 1.89
CA THR A 23 1.71 -15.10 1.35
C THR A 23 2.46 -14.18 0.40
N GLN A 24 1.73 -13.57 -0.53
CA GLN A 24 2.28 -12.51 -1.37
C GLN A 24 2.48 -11.24 -0.53
N THR A 25 3.59 -10.54 -0.79
CA THR A 25 4.06 -9.43 0.07
C THR A 25 3.17 -8.19 0.06
N THR A 26 2.31 -8.04 -0.96
CA THR A 26 1.47 -6.85 -1.21
C THR A 26 -0.03 -7.07 -0.95
N LEU A 27 -0.41 -8.18 -0.31
CA LEU A 27 -1.81 -8.44 0.03
C LEU A 27 -2.32 -7.45 1.09
N SER A 28 -3.64 -7.37 1.26
CA SER A 28 -4.14 -6.77 2.52
C SER A 28 -3.99 -7.73 3.65
N LEU A 29 -3.67 -7.12 4.78
CA LEU A 29 -3.65 -7.75 6.08
C LEU A 29 -5.00 -8.39 6.44
N ASP A 30 -6.12 -7.76 6.10
CA ASP A 30 -7.45 -8.21 6.50
C ASP A 30 -7.88 -9.46 5.73
N GLU A 31 -7.80 -9.43 4.40
CA GLU A 31 -8.11 -10.59 3.55
C GLU A 31 -7.15 -11.74 3.79
N ALA A 32 -5.84 -11.46 3.87
CA ALA A 32 -4.86 -12.50 4.20
C ALA A 32 -5.16 -13.10 5.58
N GLY A 33 -5.51 -12.27 6.56
CA GLY A 33 -5.92 -12.71 7.90
C GLY A 33 -7.14 -13.62 7.88
N GLN A 34 -8.15 -13.31 7.07
CA GLN A 34 -9.35 -14.15 6.89
C GLN A 34 -8.99 -15.52 6.30
N ILE A 35 -8.23 -15.55 5.21
CA ILE A 35 -7.77 -16.78 4.54
C ILE A 35 -6.94 -17.62 5.51
N ILE A 36 -5.95 -17.02 6.18
CA ILE A 36 -5.09 -17.71 7.14
C ILE A 36 -5.90 -18.27 8.30
N SER A 37 -6.92 -17.54 8.78
CA SER A 37 -7.79 -18.01 9.86
C SER A 37 -8.57 -19.27 9.46
N VAL A 38 -9.10 -19.31 8.23
CA VAL A 38 -9.76 -20.50 7.69
C VAL A 38 -8.76 -21.66 7.55
N LEU A 39 -7.57 -21.40 6.98
CA LEU A 39 -6.53 -22.42 6.81
C LEU A 39 -6.08 -23.00 8.15
N LYS A 40 -5.84 -22.18 9.17
CA LYS A 40 -5.47 -22.64 10.53
C LYS A 40 -6.57 -23.44 11.20
N ARG A 41 -7.84 -23.08 10.96
CA ARG A 41 -8.99 -23.85 11.48
C ARG A 41 -9.10 -25.22 10.81
N ARG A 42 -8.91 -25.29 9.49
CA ARG A 42 -9.01 -26.55 8.72
C ARG A 42 -7.80 -27.45 8.86
N PHE A 43 -6.60 -26.86 9.00
CA PHE A 43 -5.33 -27.55 9.11
C PHE A 43 -4.60 -27.09 10.38
N PRO A 44 -4.94 -27.61 11.57
CA PRO A 44 -4.39 -27.12 12.84
C PRO A 44 -2.86 -27.26 12.98
N ARG A 45 -2.22 -28.14 12.19
CA ARG A 45 -0.77 -28.32 12.14
C ARG A 45 -0.05 -27.48 11.08
N ILE A 46 -0.78 -26.67 10.30
CA ILE A 46 -0.19 -25.83 9.27
C ILE A 46 0.83 -24.85 9.86
N GLN A 47 2.01 -24.80 9.26
CA GLN A 47 3.07 -23.88 9.67
C GLN A 47 3.05 -22.62 8.80
N GLY A 48 3.04 -21.46 9.46
CA GLY A 48 3.28 -20.19 8.80
C GLY A 48 4.76 -19.83 8.81
N PRO A 49 5.14 -18.74 8.11
CA PRO A 49 6.46 -18.15 8.27
C PRO A 49 6.74 -17.76 9.73
N PRO A 50 8.01 -17.67 10.18
CA PRO A 50 8.36 -17.23 11.54
C PRO A 50 7.87 -15.81 11.88
N GLY A 51 7.60 -15.00 10.86
CA GLY A 51 6.95 -13.69 10.94
C GLY A 51 5.73 -13.62 10.03
N GLN A 52 5.59 -12.53 9.29
CA GLN A 52 4.60 -12.37 8.23
C GLN A 52 5.33 -12.16 6.89
N ASP A 53 4.83 -12.71 5.78
CA ASP A 53 5.45 -12.45 4.47
C ASP A 53 4.96 -11.12 3.86
N ILE A 54 3.88 -10.54 4.38
CA ILE A 54 3.47 -9.17 4.01
C ILE A 54 4.55 -8.21 4.53
N CYS A 55 5.11 -7.43 3.61
CA CYS A 55 6.23 -6.56 3.91
C CYS A 55 5.81 -5.40 4.82
N TYR A 56 6.73 -4.93 5.68
CA TYR A 56 6.51 -3.79 6.57
C TYR A 56 5.98 -2.55 5.82
N ALA A 57 6.48 -2.28 4.61
CA ALA A 57 6.08 -1.12 3.81
C ALA A 57 4.59 -1.17 3.41
N THR A 58 4.07 -2.36 3.15
CA THR A 58 2.65 -2.60 2.83
C THR A 58 1.80 -2.47 4.09
N GLU A 59 2.22 -3.10 5.18
CA GLU A 59 1.50 -3.00 6.45
C GLU A 59 1.39 -1.54 6.93
N ASN A 60 2.52 -0.83 6.98
CA ASN A 60 2.57 0.53 7.53
C ASN A 60 1.65 1.49 6.77
N ARG A 61 1.64 1.39 5.43
CA ARG A 61 0.77 2.22 4.59
C ARG A 61 -0.72 1.88 4.78
N GLN A 62 -1.07 0.59 4.88
CA GLN A 62 -2.44 0.19 5.18
C GLN A 62 -2.88 0.66 6.57
N GLN A 63 -2.00 0.58 7.57
CA GLN A 63 -2.28 1.10 8.91
C GLN A 63 -2.44 2.63 8.91
N ALA A 64 -1.64 3.36 8.13
CA ALA A 64 -1.79 4.80 7.98
C ALA A 64 -3.15 5.18 7.37
N VAL A 65 -3.56 4.48 6.30
CA VAL A 65 -4.90 4.64 5.70
C VAL A 65 -5.99 4.32 6.72
N LYS A 66 -5.87 3.21 7.46
CA LYS A 66 -6.85 2.80 8.47
C LYS A 66 -7.06 3.85 9.57
N ARG A 67 -6.00 4.57 9.96
CA ARG A 67 -6.09 5.61 10.98
C ARG A 67 -6.62 6.94 10.44
N ARG A 68 -6.29 7.31 9.18
CA ARG A 68 -6.59 8.65 8.64
C ARG A 68 -7.79 8.74 7.72
N ALA A 69 -8.03 7.73 6.90
CA ALA A 69 -9.17 7.76 5.97
C ALA A 69 -10.51 8.01 6.69
N PRO A 70 -10.84 7.37 7.84
CA PRO A 70 -12.12 7.58 8.52
C PRO A 70 -12.35 9.02 9.02
N GLU A 71 -11.29 9.82 9.13
CA GLU A 71 -11.39 11.21 9.56
C GLU A 71 -11.60 12.18 8.40
N SER A 72 -11.69 11.69 7.15
CA SER A 72 -11.77 12.46 5.90
C SER A 72 -13.00 12.08 5.05
N ASP A 73 -13.38 12.97 4.14
CA ASP A 73 -14.52 12.72 3.23
C ASP A 73 -14.08 11.99 1.95
N LEU A 74 -12.79 12.07 1.62
CA LEU A 74 -12.21 11.53 0.39
C LEU A 74 -10.79 11.00 0.63
N LEU A 75 -10.48 9.83 0.06
CA LEU A 75 -9.13 9.28 0.00
C LEU A 75 -8.55 9.37 -1.43
N LEU A 76 -7.41 10.01 -1.59
CA LEU A 76 -6.63 9.97 -2.83
C LEU A 76 -5.36 9.15 -2.61
N VAL A 77 -5.18 8.11 -3.42
CA VAL A 77 -3.98 7.28 -3.42
C VAL A 77 -3.18 7.57 -4.67
N VAL A 78 -1.97 8.09 -4.51
CA VAL A 78 -1.04 8.34 -5.62
C VAL A 78 -0.30 7.05 -5.96
N GLY A 79 -0.38 6.62 -7.22
CA GLY A 79 0.35 5.46 -7.69
C GLY A 79 -0.17 4.93 -9.01
N SER A 80 0.63 4.07 -9.64
CA SER A 80 0.27 3.53 -10.93
C SER A 80 -0.94 2.62 -10.87
N GLN A 81 -1.77 2.66 -11.91
CA GLN A 81 -2.93 1.78 -11.98
C GLN A 81 -2.50 0.32 -11.82
N ASN A 82 -1.42 -0.14 -12.44
CA ASN A 82 -0.96 -1.54 -12.33
C ASN A 82 -0.35 -1.95 -10.97
N SER A 83 -0.24 -1.04 -9.99
CA SER A 83 0.31 -1.34 -8.67
C SER A 83 -0.71 -2.03 -7.75
N SER A 84 -0.47 -3.29 -7.41
CA SER A 84 -1.29 -4.04 -6.43
C SER A 84 -1.32 -3.36 -5.07
N ASN A 85 -0.16 -2.90 -4.56
CA ASN A 85 -0.09 -2.22 -3.28
C ASN A 85 -0.91 -0.92 -3.28
N SER A 86 -0.87 -0.13 -4.37
CA SER A 86 -1.62 1.12 -4.44
C SER A 86 -3.13 0.88 -4.51
N ARG A 87 -3.59 -0.07 -5.34
CA ARG A 87 -5.01 -0.47 -5.35
C ARG A 87 -5.47 -0.93 -3.99
N ARG A 88 -4.62 -1.68 -3.28
CA ARG A 88 -4.98 -2.19 -1.96
C ARG A 88 -5.23 -1.10 -0.93
N LEU A 89 -4.55 0.04 -1.02
CA LEU A 89 -4.80 1.20 -0.16
C LEU A 89 -6.19 1.81 -0.41
N VAL A 90 -6.65 1.86 -1.67
CA VAL A 90 -8.00 2.31 -2.00
C VAL A 90 -9.05 1.35 -1.43
N GLU A 91 -8.84 0.05 -1.62
CA GLU A 91 -9.74 -0.99 -1.11
C GLU A 91 -9.83 -0.96 0.43
N VAL A 92 -8.69 -0.73 1.12
CA VAL A 92 -8.65 -0.56 2.58
C VAL A 92 -9.48 0.66 3.03
N GLY A 93 -9.39 1.79 2.32
CA GLY A 93 -10.24 2.96 2.60
C GLY A 93 -11.72 2.68 2.34
N GLY A 94 -12.04 1.99 1.24
CA GLY A 94 -13.41 1.60 0.88
C GLY A 94 -14.06 0.69 1.92
N ASN A 95 -13.31 -0.25 2.49
CA ASN A 95 -13.76 -1.12 3.58
C ASN A 95 -14.10 -0.35 4.87
N LEU A 96 -13.61 0.89 5.01
CA LEU A 96 -13.91 1.79 6.12
C LEU A 96 -15.06 2.77 5.79
N GLY A 97 -15.68 2.63 4.62
CA GLY A 97 -16.78 3.48 4.17
C GLY A 97 -16.35 4.81 3.55
N VAL A 98 -15.06 4.98 3.26
CA VAL A 98 -14.50 6.22 2.69
C VAL A 98 -14.29 6.02 1.19
N GLY A 99 -14.93 6.86 0.38
CA GLY A 99 -14.71 6.87 -1.06
C GLY A 99 -13.26 7.20 -1.38
N GLY A 100 -12.65 6.47 -2.32
CA GLY A 100 -11.28 6.75 -2.71
C GLY A 100 -10.94 6.42 -4.15
N TYR A 101 -9.92 7.12 -4.66
CA TYR A 101 -9.46 7.03 -6.04
C TYR A 101 -7.96 6.75 -6.11
N LEU A 102 -7.58 5.87 -7.04
CA LEU A 102 -6.19 5.67 -7.44
C LEU A 102 -5.86 6.59 -8.60
N ILE A 103 -4.91 7.50 -8.39
CA ILE A 103 -4.49 8.51 -9.37
C ILE A 103 -3.00 8.39 -9.70
N ASP A 104 -2.66 8.49 -10.99
CA ASP A 104 -1.26 8.53 -11.42
C ASP A 104 -0.62 9.88 -11.05
N ASP A 105 -1.37 10.98 -11.19
CA ASP A 105 -0.94 12.34 -10.84
C ASP A 105 -2.12 13.30 -10.65
N GLU A 106 -1.84 14.58 -10.40
CA GLU A 106 -2.84 15.60 -10.07
C GLU A 106 -3.86 15.86 -11.19
N ARG A 107 -3.52 15.55 -12.44
CA ARG A 107 -4.38 15.80 -13.61
C ARG A 107 -5.54 14.82 -13.69
N CYS A 108 -5.46 13.70 -12.98
CA CYS A 108 -6.53 12.71 -12.89
C CYS A 108 -7.65 13.15 -11.94
N ILE A 109 -7.45 14.18 -11.12
CA ILE A 109 -8.44 14.63 -10.14
C ILE A 109 -9.60 15.31 -10.87
N GLU A 110 -10.78 14.71 -10.78
CA GLU A 110 -11.99 15.30 -11.34
C GLU A 110 -12.66 16.25 -10.33
N PRO A 111 -13.11 17.45 -10.74
CA PRO A 111 -13.78 18.40 -9.85
C PRO A 111 -15.00 17.82 -9.13
N SER A 112 -15.73 16.92 -9.78
CA SER A 112 -16.93 16.26 -9.23
C SER A 112 -16.63 15.46 -7.96
N TRP A 113 -15.42 14.92 -7.82
CA TRP A 113 -15.02 14.14 -6.63
C TRP A 113 -14.84 15.03 -5.40
N LEU A 114 -14.67 16.34 -5.59
CA LEU A 114 -14.41 17.33 -4.54
C LEU A 114 -15.68 18.07 -4.10
N GLU A 115 -16.83 17.80 -4.74
CA GLU A 115 -18.10 18.44 -4.39
C GLU A 115 -18.52 18.07 -2.95
N GLY A 116 -18.60 19.06 -2.07
CA GLY A 116 -18.97 18.86 -0.66
C GLY A 116 -17.87 18.30 0.23
N VAL A 117 -16.69 17.97 -0.32
CA VAL A 117 -15.53 17.47 0.41
C VAL A 117 -14.86 18.59 1.19
N LYS A 118 -14.67 18.40 2.49
CA LYS A 118 -13.99 19.35 3.39
C LYS A 118 -12.60 18.89 3.77
N LYS A 119 -12.36 17.59 3.75
CA LYS A 119 -11.08 16.99 4.11
C LYS A 119 -10.73 15.83 3.20
N VAL A 120 -9.53 15.89 2.62
CA VAL A 120 -8.96 14.86 1.76
C VAL A 120 -7.79 14.22 2.48
N THR A 121 -7.78 12.90 2.59
CA THR A 121 -6.58 12.14 2.96
C THR A 121 -5.82 11.80 1.69
N ILE A 122 -4.53 12.13 1.65
CA ILE A 122 -3.64 11.80 0.54
C ILE A 122 -2.62 10.78 1.04
N THR A 123 -2.40 9.71 0.29
CA THR A 123 -1.34 8.73 0.54
C THR A 123 -0.73 8.30 -0.78
N ALA A 124 0.34 7.51 -0.72
CA ALA A 124 1.04 7.03 -1.90
C ALA A 124 1.39 5.54 -1.78
N GLY A 125 1.34 4.83 -2.91
CA GLY A 125 1.90 3.50 -3.00
C GLY A 125 3.42 3.51 -2.79
N ALA A 126 4.00 2.37 -2.43
CA ALA A 126 5.44 2.25 -2.17
C ALA A 126 6.33 2.65 -3.37
N SER A 127 5.81 2.62 -4.59
CA SER A 127 6.52 2.96 -5.82
C SER A 127 6.25 4.38 -6.34
N ALA A 128 5.40 5.16 -5.66
CA ALA A 128 5.05 6.51 -6.10
C ALA A 128 6.12 7.52 -5.65
N PRO A 129 6.71 8.30 -6.57
CA PRO A 129 7.65 9.36 -6.21
C PRO A 129 6.98 10.46 -5.37
N GLU A 130 7.68 10.95 -4.35
CA GLU A 130 7.21 12.00 -3.44
C GLU A 130 6.80 13.29 -4.18
N VAL A 131 7.49 13.64 -5.27
CA VAL A 131 7.14 14.78 -6.11
C VAL A 131 5.72 14.72 -6.68
N LEU A 132 5.17 13.52 -6.91
CA LEU A 132 3.78 13.38 -7.38
C LEU A 132 2.78 13.66 -6.26
N VAL A 133 3.12 13.23 -5.04
CA VAL A 133 2.30 13.53 -3.85
C VAL A 133 2.27 15.04 -3.63
N GLN A 134 3.43 15.71 -3.69
CA GLN A 134 3.51 17.15 -3.52
C GLN A 134 2.69 17.89 -4.59
N ARG A 135 2.77 17.48 -5.86
CA ARG A 135 1.96 18.07 -6.94
C ARG A 135 0.47 17.91 -6.71
N VAL A 136 0.02 16.78 -6.17
CA VAL A 136 -1.39 16.58 -5.80
C VAL A 136 -1.80 17.52 -4.67
N VAL A 137 -0.96 17.67 -3.64
CA VAL A 137 -1.19 18.63 -2.56
C VAL A 137 -1.32 20.04 -3.13
N ASP A 138 -0.30 20.50 -3.87
CA ASP A 138 -0.26 21.85 -4.45
C ASP A 138 -1.48 22.11 -5.33
N HIS A 139 -1.86 21.13 -6.16
CA HIS A 139 -3.04 21.22 -7.02
C HIS A 139 -4.34 21.42 -6.23
N LEU A 140 -4.52 20.69 -5.13
CA LEU A 140 -5.67 20.86 -4.23
C LEU A 140 -5.67 22.24 -3.56
N GLN A 141 -4.51 22.75 -3.17
CA GLN A 141 -4.41 24.09 -2.57
C GLN A 141 -4.71 25.20 -3.59
N GLU A 142 -4.05 25.16 -4.75
CA GLU A 142 -4.08 26.23 -5.76
C GLU A 142 -5.40 26.28 -6.54
N ARG A 143 -5.97 25.12 -6.90
CA ARG A 143 -7.15 25.04 -7.78
C ARG A 143 -8.46 24.91 -7.02
N TYR A 144 -8.43 24.28 -5.86
CA TYR A 144 -9.63 23.91 -5.12
C TYR A 144 -9.72 24.54 -3.72
N GLY A 145 -8.69 25.29 -3.30
CA GLY A 145 -8.73 26.11 -2.08
C GLY A 145 -8.55 25.35 -0.77
N PHE A 146 -7.97 24.14 -0.79
CA PHE A 146 -7.63 23.41 0.43
C PHE A 146 -6.48 24.13 1.17
N GLY A 147 -6.81 24.87 2.23
CA GLY A 147 -5.88 25.82 2.86
C GLY A 147 -4.93 25.26 3.93
N ARG A 148 -5.18 24.06 4.46
CA ARG A 148 -4.37 23.44 5.53
C ARG A 148 -3.88 22.08 5.10
N VAL A 149 -2.56 21.88 5.19
CA VAL A 149 -1.90 20.59 5.03
C VAL A 149 -1.40 20.15 6.39
N GLU A 150 -1.63 18.88 6.73
CA GLU A 150 -1.13 18.26 7.95
C GLU A 150 -0.46 16.95 7.55
N GLU A 151 0.86 16.89 7.72
CA GLU A 151 1.61 15.65 7.55
C GLU A 151 1.43 14.78 8.79
N VAL A 152 1.12 13.51 8.57
CA VAL A 152 0.99 12.54 9.65
C VAL A 152 1.89 11.35 9.39
N GLU A 153 2.86 11.20 10.27
CA GLU A 153 3.60 9.96 10.40
C GLU A 153 2.91 9.05 11.41
N VAL A 154 2.46 7.88 10.95
CA VAL A 154 1.71 6.93 11.77
C VAL A 154 2.62 5.87 12.39
N ILE A 155 3.68 5.51 11.66
CA ILE A 155 4.69 4.50 12.02
C ILE A 155 6.02 4.98 11.44
N GLU A 156 7.08 5.02 12.26
CA GLU A 156 8.43 5.36 11.80
C GLU A 156 9.05 4.19 10.99
N GLU A 157 9.52 4.48 9.77
CA GLU A 157 10.20 3.51 8.91
C GLU A 157 11.73 3.69 8.95
N ASN A 158 12.42 2.85 9.72
CA ASN A 158 13.89 2.94 9.91
C ASN A 158 14.70 1.90 9.12
N VAL A 159 14.08 1.20 8.17
CA VAL A 159 14.72 0.13 7.39
C VAL A 159 15.50 0.70 6.21
N LYS A 160 16.76 0.28 6.05
CA LYS A 160 17.61 0.63 4.90
C LYS A 160 18.18 -0.62 4.25
N PHE A 161 18.07 -0.70 2.93
CA PHE A 161 18.67 -1.75 2.13
C PHE A 161 19.92 -1.19 1.43
N PRO A 162 21.13 -1.49 1.92
CA PRO A 162 22.34 -1.02 1.25
C PRO A 162 22.47 -1.68 -0.12
N LEU A 163 23.17 -0.99 -1.03
CA LEU A 163 23.53 -1.59 -2.31
C LEU A 163 24.43 -2.83 -2.08
N PRO A 164 24.28 -3.87 -2.91
CA PRO A 164 25.27 -4.95 -3.00
C PRO A 164 26.68 -4.40 -3.15
N ALA A 165 27.67 -5.06 -2.54
CA ALA A 165 29.06 -4.59 -2.47
C ALA A 165 29.66 -4.31 -3.86
N GLU A 166 29.27 -5.11 -4.85
CA GLU A 166 29.68 -5.02 -6.24
C GLU A 166 29.25 -3.70 -6.90
N LEU A 167 28.04 -3.21 -6.58
CA LEU A 167 27.50 -1.95 -7.10
C LEU A 167 28.03 -0.74 -6.33
N ALA A 168 28.23 -0.88 -5.02
CA ALA A 168 28.81 0.17 -4.18
C ALA A 168 30.25 0.53 -4.62
N GLN A 169 31.00 -0.44 -5.16
CA GLN A 169 32.35 -0.22 -5.71
C GLN A 169 32.33 0.47 -7.08
N GLN A 170 31.33 0.20 -7.92
CA GLN A 170 31.19 0.84 -9.24
C GLN A 170 30.75 2.31 -9.15
N GLN A 171 30.01 2.70 -8.11
CA GLN A 171 29.57 4.08 -7.90
C GLN A 171 30.73 5.05 -7.64
N ARG A 172 31.90 4.55 -7.18
CA ARG A 172 33.14 5.34 -7.06
C ARG A 172 33.81 5.63 -8.42
N ARG A 173 33.23 5.17 -9.54
CA ARG A 173 33.80 5.23 -10.89
C ARG A 173 32.87 5.88 -11.93
N LEU A 174 31.93 6.71 -11.52
CA LEU A 174 31.10 7.49 -12.44
C LEU A 174 31.60 8.94 -12.48
N THR A 175 32.33 9.29 -13.55
CA THR A 175 32.81 10.64 -13.83
C THR A 175 32.05 11.23 -15.02
N GLN A 176 31.63 12.48 -14.81
CA GLN A 176 31.09 13.54 -15.67
C GLN A 176 31.10 13.32 -17.20
N ILE A 177 29.94 13.53 -17.84
CA ILE A 177 29.86 13.93 -19.25
C ILE A 177 29.74 15.46 -19.26
N ALA A 178 30.77 16.14 -19.78
CA ALA A 178 30.71 17.56 -20.10
C ALA A 178 30.14 17.74 -21.51
N SER A 179 29.26 18.73 -21.67
CA SER A 179 28.76 19.16 -22.98
C SER A 179 29.82 20.00 -23.71
N LEU A 180 29.99 19.79 -25.01
CA LEU A 180 30.60 20.77 -25.92
C LEU A 180 29.59 21.86 -26.28
#